data_AF-A0A7C7L3T0-F1
#
_entry.id   AF-A0A7C7L3T0-F1
#
_cell.length_a   1.000
_cell.length_b   1.000
_cell.length_c   1.000
_cell.angle_alpha   90.00
_cell.angle_beta   90.00
_cell.angle_gamma   90.00
#
_symmetry.space_group_name_H-M   'P 1'
#
loop_
_entity.id
_entity.type
_entity.pdbx_description
1 polymer ?
#
loop_
_entity_poly.entity_id
_entity_poly.type
_entity_poly.pdbx_seq_one_letter_code
_entity_poly.pdbx_strand_id
1 'polypeptide(L)'
;MQWSSFVDSITSFSSPRPVLLTGDTIMDIVVGGGEEGVPTSYGMMAFDGATGNMLWNVSANDEVFGSAVFQDITNDGIKDVFMGGRTCKCYAKRHF
;
A
#
# COMPACT_ATOMS: atom_id res chain seq x y z
N MET A 1 20.10 -8.23 -2.12
CA MET A 1 18.98 -9.03 -1.61
C MET A 1 17.85 -8.91 -2.62
N GLN A 2 17.15 -10.00 -2.93
CA GLN A 2 16.07 -10.02 -3.91
C GLN A 2 14.96 -10.91 -3.36
N TRP A 3 13.73 -10.41 -3.38
CA TRP A 3 12.53 -11.14 -3.00
C TRP A 3 11.47 -11.02 -4.12
N SER A 4 10.53 -11.94 -4.13
CA SER A 4 9.34 -11.89 -4.99
C SER A 4 8.12 -12.26 -4.18
N SER A 5 7.04 -11.51 -4.38
CA SER A 5 5.77 -11.70 -3.70
C SER A 5 4.65 -11.72 -4.73
N PHE A 6 3.72 -12.65 -4.56
CA PHE A 6 2.59 -12.83 -5.47
C PHE A 6 1.30 -12.50 -4.74
N VAL A 7 0.45 -11.69 -5.38
CA VAL A 7 -0.91 -11.41 -4.93
C VAL A 7 -1.82 -11.75 -6.09
N ASP A 8 -2.73 -12.69 -5.86
CA ASP A 8 -3.64 -13.20 -6.87
C ASP A 8 -4.74 -12.17 -7.19
N SER A 9 -5.26 -12.24 -8.41
CA SER A 9 -6.54 -11.62 -8.80
C SER A 9 -6.62 -10.10 -8.62
N ILE A 10 -5.49 -9.41 -8.79
CA ILE A 10 -5.45 -7.95 -8.91
C ILE A 10 -4.49 -7.50 -10.00
N THR A 11 -4.81 -6.37 -10.62
CA THR A 11 -3.84 -5.63 -11.44
C THR A 11 -3.21 -4.53 -10.58
N SER A 12 -1.90 -4.34 -10.73
CA SER A 12 -1.22 -3.18 -10.12
C SER A 12 -1.21 -2.06 -11.15
N PHE A 13 -1.85 -0.94 -10.81
CA PHE A 13 -1.90 0.24 -11.67
C PHE A 13 -1.08 1.43 -11.12
N SER A 14 -0.53 1.29 -9.92
CA SER A 14 0.22 2.34 -9.25
C SER A 14 1.73 2.06 -9.31
N SER A 15 2.53 3.12 -9.25
CA SER A 15 3.97 2.96 -9.08
C SER A 15 4.28 2.51 -7.64
N PRO A 16 5.15 1.49 -7.45
CA PRO A 16 5.66 1.15 -6.12
C PRO A 16 6.31 2.36 -5.47
N ARG A 17 5.98 2.62 -4.20
CA ARG A 17 6.54 3.74 -3.45
C ARG A 17 7.23 3.28 -2.17
N PRO A 18 8.52 3.65 -1.99
CA PRO A 18 9.24 3.31 -0.77
C PRO A 18 8.85 4.22 0.40
N VAL A 19 8.66 3.64 1.58
CA VAL A 19 8.42 4.35 2.86
C VAL A 19 8.90 3.48 4.02
N LEU A 20 9.44 4.08 5.09
CA LEU A 20 9.76 3.34 6.30
C LEU A 20 8.47 3.15 7.12
N LEU A 21 7.97 1.91 7.18
CA LEU A 21 6.77 1.55 7.94
C LEU A 21 7.09 0.63 9.11
N THR A 22 8.18 -0.14 9.03
CA THR A 22 8.69 -0.93 10.15
C THR A 22 9.70 -0.12 10.98
N GLY A 23 10.11 -0.66 12.12
CA GLY A 23 11.14 -0.06 12.99
C GLY A 23 12.57 -0.39 12.57
N ASP A 24 12.79 -0.95 11.38
CA ASP A 24 14.12 -1.26 10.86
C ASP A 24 14.72 -0.08 10.07
N THR A 25 15.79 -0.35 9.31
CA THR A 25 16.46 0.67 8.47
C THR A 25 16.22 0.47 6.97
N ILE A 26 15.31 -0.44 6.58
CA ILE A 26 15.05 -0.83 5.20
C ILE A 26 13.68 -0.29 4.78
N MET A 27 13.63 0.39 3.64
CA MET A 27 12.38 0.99 3.16
C MET A 27 11.42 -0.09 2.67
N ASP A 28 10.18 -0.05 3.17
CA ASP A 28 9.07 -0.89 2.76
C ASP A 28 8.43 -0.36 1.48
N ILE A 29 7.71 -1.23 0.77
CA ILE A 29 7.09 -0.89 -0.51
C ILE A 29 5.58 -0.84 -0.37
N VAL A 30 4.99 0.28 -0.76
CA VAL A 30 3.54 0.44 -0.86
C VAL A 30 3.11 0.47 -2.32
N VAL A 31 2.09 -0.32 -2.65
CA VAL A 31 1.46 -0.40 -3.98
C VAL A 31 -0.06 -0.42 -3.85
N GLY A 32 -0.72 0.33 -4.71
CA GLY A 32 -2.15 0.24 -5.01
C GLY A 32 -2.42 -0.78 -6.10
N GLY A 33 -3.50 -1.54 -5.91
CA GLY A 33 -4.01 -2.53 -6.84
C GLY A 33 -5.52 -2.45 -6.98
N GLY A 34 -6.08 -3.36 -7.76
CA GLY A 34 -7.52 -3.49 -7.96
C GLY A 34 -7.84 -4.11 -9.31
N GLU A 35 -9.13 -4.24 -9.57
CA GLU A 35 -9.69 -4.67 -10.85
C GLU A 35 -10.98 -3.87 -11.08
N GLU A 36 -11.25 -3.55 -12.34
CA GLU A 36 -12.34 -2.65 -12.73
C GLU A 36 -13.70 -3.17 -12.25
N GLY A 37 -14.35 -2.43 -11.36
CA GLY A 37 -15.66 -2.78 -10.82
C GLY A 37 -15.69 -4.04 -9.94
N VAL A 38 -14.53 -4.58 -9.57
CA VAL A 38 -14.41 -5.79 -8.74
C VAL A 38 -13.91 -5.42 -7.35
N PRO A 39 -14.71 -5.67 -6.29
CA PRO A 39 -14.24 -5.53 -4.91
C PRO A 39 -13.08 -6.49 -4.62
N THR A 40 -12.00 -5.95 -4.07
CA THR A 40 -10.81 -6.71 -3.69
C THR A 40 -10.38 -6.38 -2.27
N SER A 41 -9.76 -7.33 -1.58
CA SER A 41 -9.03 -7.08 -0.32
C SER A 41 -7.69 -6.37 -0.54
N TYR A 42 -7.23 -6.28 -1.79
CA TYR A 42 -5.87 -5.83 -2.13
C TYR A 42 -5.87 -4.50 -2.88
N GLY A 43 -6.72 -3.57 -2.47
CA GLY A 43 -6.75 -2.22 -3.03
C GLY A 43 -5.49 -1.42 -2.74
N MET A 44 -4.98 -1.52 -1.51
CA MET A 44 -3.69 -0.96 -1.12
C MET A 44 -2.94 -1.99 -0.30
N MET A 45 -1.65 -2.18 -0.58
CA MET A 45 -0.81 -3.17 0.09
C MET A 45 0.51 -2.54 0.48
N ALA A 46 1.08 -3.03 1.58
CA ALA A 46 2.47 -2.78 1.94
C ALA A 46 3.23 -4.09 2.09
N PHE A 47 4.48 -4.07 1.65
CA PHE A 47 5.41 -5.18 1.71
C PHE A 47 6.68 -4.74 2.43
N ASP A 48 7.17 -5.60 3.31
CA ASP A 48 8.44 -5.45 4.02
C ASP A 48 9.59 -5.38 2.99
N GLY A 49 10.39 -4.33 3.05
CA GLY A 49 11.49 -4.13 2.11
C GLY A 49 12.63 -5.13 2.25
N ALA A 50 12.84 -5.65 3.46
CA ALA A 50 13.88 -6.61 3.79
C ALA A 50 13.48 -8.03 3.39
N THR A 51 12.21 -8.40 3.59
CA THR A 51 11.75 -9.80 3.43
C THR A 51 10.83 -10.03 2.24
N GLY A 52 10.14 -9.00 1.75
CA GLY A 52 9.07 -9.10 0.76
C GLY A 52 7.73 -9.55 1.34
N ASN A 53 7.65 -9.82 2.65
CA ASN A 53 6.42 -10.25 3.29
C ASN A 53 5.36 -9.14 3.28
N MET A 54 4.09 -9.49 3.09
CA MET A 54 3.02 -8.51 3.18
C MET A 54 2.83 -8.05 4.63
N LEU A 55 2.99 -6.75 4.87
CA LEU A 55 2.77 -6.14 6.19
C LEU A 55 1.28 -5.96 6.47
N TRP A 56 0.54 -5.47 5.48
CA TRP A 56 -0.90 -5.24 5.57
C TRP A 56 -1.52 -5.01 4.19
N ASN A 57 -2.85 -5.12 4.11
CA ASN A 57 -3.65 -4.73 2.96
C ASN A 57 -4.92 -3.98 3.39
N VAL A 58 -5.50 -3.23 2.47
CA VAL A 58 -6.77 -2.51 2.63
C VAL A 58 -7.66 -2.84 1.44
N SER A 59 -8.91 -3.18 1.74
CA SER A 59 -9.91 -3.48 0.71
C SER A 59 -10.31 -2.23 -0.08
N ALA A 60 -10.60 -2.43 -1.36
CA ALA A 60 -11.16 -1.42 -2.23
C ALA A 60 -12.30 -2.03 -3.04
N ASN A 61 -13.33 -1.24 -3.30
CA ASN A 61 -14.47 -1.68 -4.12
C ASN A 61 -14.25 -1.43 -5.61
N ASP A 62 -13.12 -0.82 -5.97
CA ASP A 62 -12.75 -0.39 -7.32
C ASP A 62 -11.24 -0.11 -7.35
N GLU A 63 -10.66 0.23 -8.51
CA GLU A 63 -9.20 0.35 -8.62
C GLU A 63 -8.61 1.53 -7.84
N VAL A 64 -7.43 1.29 -7.28
CA VAL A 64 -6.60 2.32 -6.65
C VAL A 64 -5.46 2.71 -7.60
N PHE A 65 -5.70 3.75 -8.39
CA PHE A 65 -4.71 4.29 -9.35
C PHE A 65 -3.72 5.27 -8.72
N GLY A 66 -4.14 5.96 -7.65
CA GLY A 66 -3.34 6.99 -7.01
C GLY A 66 -2.06 6.39 -6.43
N SER A 67 -0.92 7.01 -6.72
CA SER A 67 0.32 6.65 -6.04
C SER A 67 0.27 7.11 -4.58
N ALA A 68 0.86 6.32 -3.66
CA ALA A 68 0.89 6.64 -2.24
C ALA A 68 1.48 8.03 -1.93
N VAL A 69 0.85 8.74 -1.02
CA VAL A 69 1.39 9.93 -0.35
C VAL A 69 1.61 9.59 1.11
N PHE A 70 2.70 10.08 1.68
CA PHE A 70 3.15 9.74 3.03
C PHE A 70 3.21 10.99 3.90
N GLN A 71 2.49 10.99 5.01
CA GLN A 71 2.52 12.07 5.98
C GLN A 71 2.33 11.48 7.37
N ASP A 72 3.20 11.83 8.31
CA ASP A 72 2.97 11.52 9.72
C ASP A 72 1.99 12.56 10.26
N ILE A 73 0.73 12.16 10.48
CA ILE A 73 -0.30 13.05 11.03
C ILE A 73 -0.55 12.79 12.51
N THR A 74 -0.07 11.66 13.04
CA THR A 74 -0.18 11.25 14.45
C THR A 74 1.00 11.71 15.30
N ASN A 75 2.08 12.13 14.65
CA ASN A 75 3.35 12.54 15.22
C ASN A 75 4.00 11.42 16.07
N ASP A 76 3.86 10.17 15.63
CA ASP A 76 4.48 8.98 16.24
C ASP A 76 5.81 8.57 15.59
N GLY A 77 6.22 9.28 14.52
CA GLY A 77 7.46 9.03 13.80
C GLY A 77 7.32 8.04 12.65
N ILE A 78 6.16 7.40 12.47
CA ILE A 78 5.84 6.52 11.35
C ILE A 78 4.95 7.30 10.37
N LYS A 79 5.20 7.13 9.07
CA LYS A 79 4.37 7.82 8.05
C LYS A 79 3.03 7.11 7.87
N ASP A 80 1.94 7.86 7.97
CA ASP A 80 0.63 7.40 7.51
C ASP A 80 0.56 7.40 5.98
N VAL A 81 -0.17 6.44 5.42
CA VAL A 81 -0.24 6.18 3.99
C VAL A 81 -1.60 6.60 3.43
N PHE A 82 -1.58 7.45 2.39
CA PHE A 82 -2.76 7.96 1.71
C PHE A 82 -2.75 7.59 0.22
N MET A 83 -3.86 7.07 -0.29
CA MET A 83 -4.06 6.86 -1.73
C MET A 83 -5.46 7.26 -2.18
N GLY A 84 -5.54 7.81 -3.39
CA GLY A 84 -6.80 8.07 -4.09
C GLY A 84 -7.17 6.93 -5.06
N GLY A 85 -8.42 6.47 -5.01
CA GLY A 85 -8.98 5.51 -5.97
C GLY A 85 -9.88 6.15 -7.04
N ARG A 86 -10.32 5.33 -8.02
CA ARG A 86 -11.13 5.75 -9.18
C ARG A 86 -12.41 6.53 -8.81
N THR A 87 -13.01 6.21 -7.67
CA THR A 87 -14.28 6.80 -7.19
C THR A 87 -14.12 7.91 -6.15
N CYS A 88 -13.03 8.68 -6.22
CA CYS A 88 -12.68 9.73 -5.23
C CYS A 88 -12.58 9.20 -3.79
N LYS A 89 -12.26 7.91 -3.62
CA LYS A 89 -12.07 7.29 -2.31
C LYS A 89 -10.65 7.53 -1.83
N CYS A 90 -10.52 8.00 -0.60
CA CYS A 90 -9.24 8.12 0.10
C CYS A 90 -9.09 6.93 1.04
N TYR A 91 -8.01 6.17 0.88
CA TYR A 91 -7.62 5.13 1.82
C TYR A 91 -6.55 5.69 2.73
N ALA A 92 -6.76 5.56 4.05
CA ALA A 92 -5.79 5.90 5.07
C ALA A 92 -5.56 4.66 5.94
N LYS A 93 -4.31 4.20 6.05
CA LYS A 93 -3.94 3.10 6.93
C LYS A 93 -2.92 3.60 7.94
N ARG A 94 -3.33 3.54 9.21
CA ARG A 94 -2.54 3.90 10.39
C ARG A 94 -1.67 2.72 10.86
N HIS A 95 -0.47 2.99 11.35
CA HIS A 95 0.31 2.02 12.13
C HIS A 95 -0.13 2.11 13.60
N PHE A 96 -0.41 0.98 14.25
CA PHE A 96 -0.71 0.94 15.69
C PHE A 96 0.56 0.80 16.49
#